data_AF-A0A3S1XQ92-F1
#
_entry.id   AF-A0A3S1XQ92-F1
#
_cell.length_a   1.000
_cell.length_b   1.000
_cell.length_c   1.000
_cell.angle_alpha   90.00
_cell.angle_beta   90.00
_cell.angle_gamma   90.00
#
_symmetry.space_group_name_H-M   'P 1'
#
loop_
_entity.id
_entity.type
_entity.pdbx_description
1 polymer ?
#
loop_
_entity_poly.entity_id
_entity_poly.type
_entity_poly.pdbx_seq_one_letter_code
_entity_poly.pdbx_strand_id
1 'polypeptide(L)' 'APDYGIERFYLPEGEGMAIQNDMRVRPFGIRLALAGDGTAQIKALVDGDKTLFEEPLY' A
#
# COMPACT_ATOMS: atom_id res chain seq x y z
N ALA A 1 -3.61 -16.18 -14.09
CA ALA A 1 -3.36 -15.68 -12.72
C ALA A 1 -3.65 -14.19 -12.73
N PRO A 2 -4.24 -13.60 -11.67
CA PRO A 2 -4.40 -12.15 -11.58
C PRO A 2 -3.02 -11.47 -11.61
N ASP A 3 -2.85 -10.49 -12.49
CA ASP A 3 -1.65 -9.68 -12.62
C ASP A 3 -1.78 -8.50 -11.64
N TYR A 4 -1.40 -8.74 -10.38
CA TYR A 4 -1.30 -7.66 -9.41
C TYR A 4 -0.01 -6.92 -9.72
N GLY A 5 -0.10 -5.79 -10.42
CA GLY A 5 1.06 -4.97 -10.78
C GLY A 5 1.95 -4.67 -9.56
N ILE A 6 3.27 -4.58 -9.80
CA ILE A 6 4.21 -4.15 -8.77
C ILE A 6 4.05 -2.64 -8.58
N GLU A 7 3.34 -2.23 -7.54
CA GLU A 7 3.25 -0.81 -7.15
C GLU A 7 4.37 -0.41 -6.20
N ARG A 8 4.78 0.85 -6.28
CA ARG A 8 5.85 1.44 -5.47
C ARG A 8 5.31 2.67 -4.77
N PHE A 9 5.58 2.76 -3.47
CA PHE A 9 5.25 3.93 -2.66
C PHE A 9 6.54 4.61 -2.23
N TYR A 10 6.53 5.94 -2.23
CA TYR A 10 7.65 6.74 -1.77
C TYR A 10 7.33 7.32 -0.40
N LEU A 11 8.22 7.07 0.55
CA LEU A 11 8.14 7.60 1.91
C LEU A 11 9.26 8.61 2.14
N PRO A 12 9.09 9.55 3.09
CA PRO A 12 10.20 10.34 3.59
C PRO A 12 11.37 9.45 4.03
N GLU A 13 12.58 9.98 3.89
CA GLU A 13 13.79 9.27 4.25
C GLU A 13 13.75 8.83 5.73
N GLY A 14 14.03 7.54 5.98
CA GLY A 14 14.04 6.95 7.32
C GLY A 14 12.75 6.26 7.75
N GLU A 15 11.61 6.51 7.10
CA GLU A 15 10.32 5.93 7.51
C GLU A 15 10.08 4.50 6.96
N GLY A 16 10.69 4.15 5.83
CA GLY A 16 10.47 2.85 5.18
C GLY A 16 11.04 1.63 5.92
N MET A 17 12.15 1.81 6.65
CA MET A 17 12.84 0.69 7.31
C MET A 17 12.03 0.07 8.45
N ALA A 18 11.29 0.89 9.20
CA ALA A 18 10.45 0.40 10.30
C ALA A 18 9.30 -0.47 9.75
N ILE A 19 8.64 -0.01 8.69
CA ILE A 19 7.56 -0.73 8.02
C ILE A 19 8.06 -2.05 7.46
N GLN A 20 9.21 -2.05 6.75
CA GLN A 20 9.80 -3.26 6.19
C GLN A 20 10.11 -4.31 7.26
N ASN A 21 10.65 -3.89 8.41
CA ASN A 21 10.93 -4.80 9.52
C ASN A 21 9.64 -5.38 10.11
N ASP A 22 8.63 -4.53 10.32
CA ASP A 22 7.34 -4.93 10.90
C ASP A 22 6.55 -5.87 9.98
N MET A 23 6.66 -5.75 8.66
CA MET A 23 6.02 -6.65 7.68
C MET A 23 6.44 -8.11 7.83
N ARG A 24 7.59 -8.37 8.48
CA ARG A 24 8.07 -9.74 8.78
C ARG A 24 7.44 -10.31 10.05
N VAL A 25 6.74 -9.49 10.83
CA VAL A 25 6.25 -9.81 12.18
C VAL A 25 4.73 -9.76 12.26
N ARG A 26 4.08 -8.86 11.52
CA ARG A 26 2.61 -8.70 11.51
C ARG A 26 2.06 -8.43 10.10
N PRO A 27 0.79 -8.75 9.82
CA PRO A 27 0.19 -8.48 8.52
C PRO A 27 -0.03 -6.99 8.29
N PHE A 28 0.11 -6.57 7.03
CA PHE A 28 -0.23 -5.24 6.55
C PHE A 28 -1.37 -5.35 5.55
N GLY A 29 -2.22 -4.34 5.51
CA GLY A 29 -3.33 -4.24 4.57
C GLY A 29 -3.05 -3.24 3.46
N ILE A 30 -3.85 -3.31 2.41
CA ILE A 30 -3.94 -2.28 1.39
C ILE A 30 -5.37 -1.78 1.27
N ARG A 31 -5.54 -0.50 0.94
CA ARG A 31 -6.81 0.03 0.45
C ARG A 31 -6.70 0.13 -1.06
N LEU A 32 -7.63 -0.48 -1.78
CA LEU A 32 -7.65 -0.50 -3.24
C LEU A 32 -8.95 0.11 -3.77
N ALA A 33 -8.88 0.74 -4.94
CA ALA A 33 -10.02 1.16 -5.73
C ALA A 33 -10.25 0.17 -6.87
N LEU A 34 -11.51 -0.18 -7.12
CA LEU A 34 -11.92 -1.00 -8.27
C LEU A 34 -12.64 -0.11 -9.28
N ALA A 35 -12.16 -0.12 -10.52
CA ALA A 35 -12.85 0.49 -11.65
C ALA A 35 -14.04 -0.37 -12.09
N GLY A 36 -14.97 0.23 -12.85
CA GLY A 36 -16.17 -0.46 -13.33
C GLY A 36 -15.88 -1.64 -14.28
N ASP A 37 -14.68 -1.70 -14.85
CA ASP A 37 -14.19 -2.79 -15.69
C ASP A 37 -13.45 -3.90 -14.90
N GLY A 38 -13.36 -3.76 -13.57
CA GLY A 38 -12.66 -4.70 -12.69
C GLY A 38 -11.17 -4.42 -12.50
N THR A 39 -10.63 -3.35 -13.07
CA THR A 39 -9.23 -2.95 -12.85
C THR A 39 -9.05 -2.48 -11.40
N ALA A 40 -8.09 -3.07 -10.68
CA ALA A 40 -7.75 -2.69 -9.32
C ALA A 40 -6.55 -1.73 -9.31
N GLN A 41 -6.59 -0.71 -8.45
CA GLN A 41 -5.46 0.18 -8.18
C GLN A 41 -5.27 0.30 -6.66
N ILE A 42 -4.03 0.15 -6.18
CA ILE A 42 -3.74 0.35 -4.75
C ILE A 42 -3.68 1.86 -4.47
N LYS A 43 -4.35 2.29 -3.40
CA LYS A 43 -4.45 3.69 -3.00
C LYS A 43 -3.78 4.00 -1.68
N ALA A 44 -3.67 3.02 -0.80
CA ALA A 44 -3.02 3.20 0.49
C ALA A 44 -2.40 1.90 1.02
N LEU A 45 -1.31 2.05 1.78
CA LEU A 45 -0.78 1.03 2.67
C LEU A 45 -1.31 1.29 4.08
N VAL A 46 -1.85 0.26 4.73
CA VAL A 46 -2.43 0.37 6.08
C VAL A 46 -1.88 -0.67 7.03
N ASP A 47 -1.82 -0.32 8.30
CA ASP A 47 -1.51 -1.21 9.43
C ASP A 47 -2.68 -1.15 10.42
N GLY A 48 -3.58 -2.12 10.31
CA GLY A 48 -4.90 -2.05 10.93
C GLY A 48 -5.68 -0.83 10.44
N ASP A 49 -6.08 0.03 11.37
CA ASP A 49 -6.82 1.27 11.09
C ASP A 49 -5.92 2.45 10.70
N LYS A 50 -4.59 2.30 10.84
CA LYS A 50 -3.64 3.38 10.54
C LYS A 50 -3.24 3.38 9.08
N THR A 51 -3.49 4.48 8.38
CA THR A 51 -2.90 4.72 7.05
C THR A 51 -1.43 5.11 7.21
N LEU A 52 -0.54 4.36 6.56
CA LEU A 52 0.91 4.59 6.56
C LEU A 52 1.37 5.34 5.32
N PHE A 53 0.69 5.12 4.20
CA PHE A 53 0.92 5.81 2.95
C PHE A 53 -0.41 5.96 2.22
N GLU A 54 -0.61 7.09 1.57
CA GLU A 54 -1.73 7.33 0.66
C GLU A 54 -1.22 8.04 -0.60
N GLU A 55 -1.67 7.57 -1.77
CA GLU A 55 -1.29 8.18 -3.04
C GLU A 55 -1.85 9.62 -3.09
N PRO A 56 -1.00 10.64 -3.28
CA PRO A 56 -1.47 12.01 -3.35
C PRO A 56 -2.33 12.23 -4.61
N LEU A 57 -3.41 13.01 -4.47
CA LEU A 57 -4.26 13.44 -5.57
C LEU A 57 -3.49 14.48 -6.41
N TYR A 58 -2.77 14.05 -7.45
CA TYR A 58 -2.24 14.94 -8.48
C TYR A 58 -2.92 14.68 -9.82
#